data_AF-A0A3E4QPB7-F1
#
_entry.id   AF-A0A3E4QPB7-F1
#
_cell.length_a   1.000
_cell.length_b   1.000
_cell.length_c   1.000
_cell.angle_alpha   90.00
_cell.angle_beta   90.00
_cell.angle_gamma   90.00
#
_symmetry.space_group_name_H-M   'P 1'
#
loop_
_entity.id
_entity.type
_entity.pdbx_description
1 polymer ?
#
loop_
_entity_poly.entity_id
_entity_poly.type
_entity_poly.pdbx_seq_one_letter_code
_entity_poly.pdbx_strand_id
1 'polypeptide(L)'
;MDPFIWQVVVAAATSAVGILVGWAMGGVKGAARERAEAQKAAVEDRDIVRRILRTLLYCRLADMHRRYVVDGVPCTPADKQEAEEVYHEYHDMLGGNGSGTALYNEIMAAHVA
;
A
#
# COMPACT_ATOMS: atom_id res chain seq x y z
N MET A 1 62.46 5.78 27.03
CA MET A 1 61.58 6.35 25.98
C MET A 1 60.99 7.63 26.54
N ASP A 2 61.10 8.75 25.81
CA ASP A 2 60.66 10.05 26.32
C ASP A 2 59.13 10.07 26.54
N PRO A 3 58.66 10.61 27.68
CA PRO A 3 57.23 10.67 28.00
C PRO A 3 56.41 11.45 26.96
N PHE A 4 57.06 12.34 26.20
CA PHE A 4 56.47 13.05 25.07
C PHE A 4 56.11 12.12 23.89
N ILE A 5 56.98 11.16 23.55
CA ILE A 5 56.76 10.21 22.45
C ILE A 5 55.59 9.27 22.79
N TRP A 6 55.47 8.87 24.05
CA TRP A 6 54.37 8.01 24.51
C TRP A 6 53.00 8.68 24.40
N GLN A 7 52.90 9.97 24.72
CA GLN A 7 51.65 10.72 24.59
C GLN A 7 51.20 10.89 23.13
N VAL A 8 52.14 11.15 22.22
CA VAL A 8 51.86 11.28 20.78
C VAL A 8 51.34 9.97 20.20
N VAL A 9 51.94 8.83 20.58
CA VAL A 9 51.52 7.51 20.12
C VAL A 9 50.10 7.15 20.60
N VAL A 10 49.79 7.41 21.87
CA VAL A 10 48.45 7.12 22.44
C VAL A 10 47.37 7.99 21.80
N ALA A 11 47.65 9.28 21.55
CA ALA A 11 46.72 10.19 20.89
C ALA A 11 46.47 9.82 19.42
N ALA A 12 47.51 9.38 18.71
CA ALA A 12 47.40 8.88 17.34
C ALA A 12 46.57 7.57 17.28
N ALA A 13 46.74 6.68 18.25
CA ALA A 13 45.97 5.44 18.32
C ALA A 13 44.46 5.68 18.60
N THR A 14 44.12 6.60 19.49
CA THR A 14 42.71 6.91 19.83
C THR A 14 41.97 7.60 18.68
N SER A 15 42.64 8.50 17.96
CA SER A 15 42.05 9.18 16.80
C SER A 15 41.78 8.21 15.64
N ALA A 16 42.65 7.23 15.40
CA ALA A 16 42.44 6.20 14.39
C ALA A 16 41.19 5.33 14.68
N VAL A 17 40.96 4.97 15.94
CA VAL A 17 39.76 4.21 16.36
C VAL A 17 38.48 5.03 16.13
N GLY A 18 38.51 6.32 16.45
CA GLY A 18 37.36 7.21 16.23
C GLY A 18 36.93 7.31 14.77
N ILE A 19 37.89 7.38 13.83
CA ILE A 19 37.63 7.43 12.38
C ILE A 19 36.97 6.14 11.90
N LEU A 20 37.46 4.98 12.35
CA LEU A 20 36.92 3.67 11.96
C LEU A 20 35.49 3.46 12.48
N VAL A 21 35.23 3.84 13.73
CA VAL A 21 33.89 3.76 14.34
C VAL A 21 32.91 4.70 13.63
N GLY A 22 33.36 5.92 13.30
CA GLY A 22 32.56 6.88 12.53
C GLY A 22 32.16 6.34 11.15
N TRP A 23 33.09 5.70 10.44
CA TRP A 23 32.82 5.10 9.12
C TRP A 23 31.83 3.93 9.21
N ALA A 24 32.03 3.03 10.19
CA ALA A 24 31.13 1.89 10.41
C ALA A 24 29.70 2.33 10.79
N MET A 25 29.55 3.29 11.70
CA MET A 25 28.22 3.83 12.06
C MET A 25 27.56 4.58 10.90
N GLY A 26 28.34 5.29 10.09
CA GLY A 26 27.84 5.97 8.89
C GLY A 26 27.25 5.00 7.87
N GLY A 27 27.94 3.88 7.60
CA GLY A 27 27.46 2.83 6.70
C GLY A 27 26.15 2.18 7.18
N VAL A 28 26.05 1.88 8.48
CA VAL A 28 24.83 1.30 9.08
C VAL A 28 23.65 2.27 8.99
N LYS A 29 23.85 3.56 9.31
CA LYS A 29 22.80 4.58 9.21
C LYS A 29 22.38 4.85 7.76
N GLY A 30 23.31 4.84 6.81
CA GLY A 30 23.03 4.99 5.38
C GLY A 30 22.12 3.88 4.86
N ALA A 31 22.49 2.62 5.13
CA ALA A 31 21.69 1.46 4.74
C ALA A 31 20.31 1.42 5.41
N ALA A 32 20.21 1.85 6.67
CA ALA A 32 18.93 1.94 7.36
C ALA A 32 18.00 3.02 6.75
N ARG A 33 18.57 4.15 6.35
CA ARG A 33 17.82 5.25 5.72
C ARG A 33 17.35 4.89 4.32
N GLU A 34 18.20 4.27 3.51
CA GLU A 34 17.84 3.80 2.16
C GLU A 34 16.71 2.76 2.21
N ARG A 35 16.75 1.83 3.18
CA ARG A 35 15.64 0.89 3.42
C ARG A 35 14.35 1.59 3.85
N ALA A 36 14.45 2.62 4.69
CA ALA A 36 13.27 3.38 5.12
C ALA A 36 12.65 4.19 3.97
N GLU A 37 13.48 4.79 3.10
CA GLU A 37 13.03 5.50 1.90
C GLU A 37 12.41 4.53 0.87
N ALA A 38 13.04 3.38 0.64
CA ALA A 38 12.48 2.32 -0.21
C ALA A 38 11.15 1.76 0.33
N GLN A 39 11.03 1.59 1.65
CA GLN A 39 9.77 1.18 2.28
C GLN A 39 8.68 2.23 2.10
N LYS A 40 8.99 3.52 2.27
CA LYS A 40 8.02 4.60 2.04
C LYS A 40 7.53 4.62 0.59
N ALA A 41 8.45 4.55 -0.37
CA ALA A 41 8.09 4.48 -1.79
C ALA A 41 7.21 3.25 -2.11
N ALA A 42 7.53 2.09 -1.53
CA ALA A 42 6.73 0.88 -1.70
C ALA A 42 5.32 0.97 -1.06
N VAL A 43 5.18 1.73 0.04
CA VAL A 43 3.86 1.98 0.67
C VAL A 43 3.05 2.94 -0.20
N GLU A 44 3.64 4.02 -0.69
CA GLU A 44 2.96 4.98 -1.59
C GLU A 44 2.45 4.29 -2.87
N ASP A 45 3.28 3.44 -3.49
CA ASP A 45 2.89 2.69 -4.69
C ASP A 45 1.69 1.76 -4.42
N ARG A 46 1.71 1.05 -3.28
CA ARG A 46 0.58 0.21 -2.84
C ARG A 46 -0.71 1.01 -2.64
N ASP A 47 -0.62 2.21 -2.09
CA ASP A 47 -1.78 3.07 -1.86
C ASP A 47 -2.37 3.59 -3.18
N ILE A 48 -1.52 3.92 -4.15
CA ILE A 48 -1.94 4.30 -5.51
C ILE A 48 -2.68 3.14 -6.17
N VAL A 49 -2.08 1.94 -6.18
CA VAL A 49 -2.69 0.73 -6.75
C VAL A 49 -4.03 0.43 -6.08
N ARG A 50 -4.10 0.48 -4.75
CA ARG A 50 -5.33 0.27 -3.98
C ARG A 50 -6.44 1.24 -4.40
N ARG A 51 -6.09 2.51 -4.62
CA ARG A 51 -7.04 3.54 -5.06
C ARG A 51 -7.56 3.27 -6.46
N ILE A 52 -6.69 2.90 -7.40
CA ILE A 52 -7.06 2.58 -8.77
C ILE A 52 -7.99 1.37 -8.81
N LEU A 53 -7.63 0.28 -8.11
CA LEU A 53 -8.45 -0.94 -8.05
C LEU A 53 -9.84 -0.64 -7.47
N ARG A 54 -9.91 0.13 -6.39
CA ARG A 54 -11.18 0.55 -5.80
C ARG A 54 -12.05 1.34 -6.78
N THR A 55 -11.46 2.23 -7.57
CA THR A 55 -12.18 2.97 -8.62
C THR A 55 -12.68 2.04 -9.72
N LEU A 56 -11.87 1.07 -10.16
CA LEU A 56 -12.29 0.11 -11.19
C LEU A 56 -13.44 -0.79 -10.72
N LEU A 57 -13.39 -1.28 -9.49
CA LEU A 57 -14.46 -2.09 -8.91
C LEU A 57 -15.75 -1.27 -8.74
N TYR A 58 -15.64 0.01 -8.35
CA TYR A 58 -16.79 0.91 -8.34
C TYR A 58 -17.39 1.09 -9.75
N CYS A 59 -16.56 1.30 -10.78
CA CYS A 59 -17.03 1.38 -12.15
C CYS A 59 -17.71 0.08 -12.59
N ARG A 60 -17.20 -1.09 -12.20
CA ARG A 60 -17.85 -2.38 -12.47
C ARG A 60 -19.24 -2.47 -11.83
N LEU A 61 -19.37 -2.10 -10.56
CA LEU A 61 -20.68 -2.03 -9.89
C LEU A 61 -21.63 -1.06 -10.60
N ALA A 62 -21.15 0.11 -11.01
CA ALA A 62 -21.96 1.09 -11.74
C ALA A 62 -22.42 0.56 -13.10
N ASP A 63 -21.58 -0.18 -13.81
CA ASP A 63 -21.95 -0.82 -15.09
C ASP A 63 -22.99 -1.92 -14.89
N MET A 64 -22.84 -2.74 -13.86
CA MET A 64 -23.83 -3.77 -13.50
C MET A 64 -25.16 -3.14 -13.11
N HIS A 65 -25.14 -2.09 -12.29
CA HIS A 65 -26.32 -1.33 -11.90
C HIS A 65 -27.03 -0.76 -13.13
N ARG A 66 -26.29 -0.11 -14.03
CA ARG A 66 -26.85 0.39 -15.28
C ARG A 66 -27.52 -0.73 -16.08
N ARG A 67 -26.87 -1.88 -16.23
CA ARG A 67 -27.42 -3.00 -17.02
C ARG A 67 -28.68 -3.61 -16.40
N TYR A 68 -28.63 -3.97 -15.13
CA TYR A 68 -29.69 -4.78 -14.51
C TYR A 68 -30.80 -3.95 -13.86
N VAL A 69 -30.49 -2.71 -13.45
CA VAL A 69 -31.45 -1.82 -12.77
C VAL A 69 -31.98 -0.74 -13.73
N VAL A 70 -31.09 -0.05 -14.47
CA VAL A 70 -31.50 1.05 -15.35
C VAL A 70 -32.04 0.55 -16.69
N ASP A 71 -31.29 -0.34 -17.36
CA ASP A 71 -31.67 -0.90 -18.66
C ASP A 71 -32.70 -2.05 -18.51
N GLY A 72 -32.91 -2.54 -17.28
CA GLY A 72 -33.93 -3.55 -16.95
C GLY A 72 -33.64 -4.95 -17.50
N VAL A 73 -32.38 -5.25 -17.85
CA VAL A 73 -31.99 -6.59 -18.27
C VAL A 73 -32.18 -7.57 -17.11
N PRO A 74 -32.79 -8.75 -17.32
CA PRO A 74 -32.95 -9.72 -16.26
C PRO A 74 -31.60 -10.14 -15.66
N CYS A 75 -31.54 -10.20 -14.33
CA CYS A 75 -30.32 -10.49 -13.59
C CYS A 75 -30.30 -11.96 -13.19
N THR A 76 -29.37 -12.74 -13.72
CA THR A 76 -29.28 -14.17 -13.38
C THR A 76 -28.67 -14.35 -11.98
N PRO A 77 -28.81 -15.52 -11.34
CA PRO A 77 -28.12 -15.81 -10.08
C PRO A 77 -26.60 -15.65 -10.18
N ALA A 78 -26.01 -15.94 -11.34
CA ALA A 78 -24.58 -15.77 -11.56
C ALA A 78 -24.17 -14.28 -11.58
N ASP A 79 -25.01 -13.40 -12.16
CA ASP A 79 -24.76 -11.96 -12.14
C ASP A 79 -24.83 -11.39 -10.72
N LYS A 80 -25.74 -11.92 -9.88
CA LYS A 80 -25.82 -11.54 -8.46
C LYS A 80 -24.60 -11.99 -7.66
N GLN A 81 -24.10 -13.20 -7.94
CA GLN A 81 -22.86 -13.67 -7.34
C GLN A 81 -21.67 -12.80 -7.74
N GLU A 82 -21.56 -12.42 -9.02
CA GLU A 82 -20.53 -11.48 -9.47
C GLU A 82 -20.63 -10.14 -8.73
N ALA A 83 -21.86 -9.61 -8.55
CA ALA A 83 -22.07 -8.34 -7.86
C ALA A 83 -21.62 -8.42 -6.39
N GLU A 84 -21.85 -9.56 -5.73
CA GLU A 84 -21.43 -9.81 -4.36
C GLU A 84 -19.90 -9.91 -4.23
N GLU A 85 -19.23 -10.61 -5.14
CA GLU A 85 -17.77 -10.70 -5.19
C GLU A 85 -17.12 -9.32 -5.41
N VAL A 86 -17.61 -8.56 -6.40
CA VAL A 86 -17.11 -7.21 -6.68
C VAL A 86 -17.37 -6.27 -5.50
N TYR A 87 -18.54 -6.35 -4.88
CA TYR A 87 -18.87 -5.52 -3.72
C TYR A 87 -18.00 -5.85 -2.51
N HIS A 88 -17.78 -7.14 -2.23
CA HIS A 88 -16.92 -7.59 -1.13
C HIS A 88 -15.49 -7.05 -1.27
N GLU A 89 -14.89 -7.18 -2.46
CA GLU A 89 -13.56 -6.62 -2.72
C GLU A 89 -13.53 -5.09 -2.61
N TYR A 90 -14.54 -4.42 -3.17
CA TYR A 90 -14.65 -2.97 -3.13
C TYR A 90 -14.79 -2.43 -1.70
N HIS A 91 -15.74 -2.95 -0.93
CA HIS A 91 -16.14 -2.41 0.36
C HIS A 91 -15.26 -2.94 1.49
N ASP A 92 -15.15 -4.25 1.62
CA ASP A 92 -14.55 -4.88 2.80
C ASP A 92 -13.03 -4.91 2.72
N MET A 93 -12.47 -5.21 1.55
CA MET A 93 -11.02 -5.33 1.38
C MET A 93 -10.32 -3.98 1.13
N LEU A 94 -10.94 -3.10 0.33
CA LEU A 94 -10.33 -1.83 -0.08
C LEU A 94 -10.89 -0.58 0.63
N GLY A 95 -11.91 -0.75 1.49
CA GLY A 95 -12.52 0.35 2.24
C GLY A 95 -13.37 1.28 1.38
N GLY A 96 -14.12 0.71 0.43
CA GLY A 96 -15.04 1.43 -0.45
C GLY A 96 -16.12 2.22 0.31
N ASN A 97 -16.51 3.36 -0.24
CA ASN A 97 -17.50 4.25 0.39
C ASN A 97 -18.96 3.79 0.13
N GLY A 98 -19.90 4.31 0.92
CA GLY A 98 -21.32 3.91 0.89
C GLY A 98 -22.07 4.16 -0.42
N SER A 99 -21.47 4.85 -1.40
CA SER A 99 -22.09 5.02 -2.72
C SER A 99 -22.17 3.70 -3.51
N GLY A 100 -21.18 2.81 -3.35
CA GLY A 100 -21.20 1.47 -3.96
C GLY A 100 -22.23 0.54 -3.31
N THR A 101 -22.52 0.73 -2.02
CA THR A 101 -23.51 -0.05 -1.27
C THR A 101 -24.92 0.14 -1.79
N ALA A 102 -25.29 1.37 -2.17
CA ALA A 102 -26.60 1.62 -2.78
C ALA A 102 -26.75 0.87 -4.11
N LEU A 103 -25.73 0.98 -4.99
CA LEU A 103 -25.71 0.27 -6.28
C LEU A 103 -25.84 -1.24 -6.09
N TYR A 104 -25.06 -1.81 -5.17
CA TYR A 104 -25.10 -3.24 -4.83
C TYR A 104 -26.50 -3.68 -4.38
N ASN A 105 -27.10 -2.96 -3.42
CA ASN A 105 -28.42 -3.32 -2.91
C ASN A 105 -29.50 -3.29 -4.01
N GLU A 106 -29.42 -2.31 -4.92
CA GLU A 106 -30.35 -2.21 -6.05
C GLU A 106 -30.15 -3.35 -7.06
N ILE A 107 -28.90 -3.75 -7.34
CA ILE A 107 -28.61 -4.93 -8.18
C ILE A 107 -29.16 -6.21 -7.55
N MET A 108 -28.98 -6.40 -6.23
CA MET A 108 -29.47 -7.58 -5.53
C MET A 108 -31.00 -7.64 -5.46
N ALA A 109 -31.66 -6.48 -5.48
CA ALA A 109 -33.11 -6.37 -5.57
C ALA A 109 -33.65 -6.51 -7.00
N ALA A 110 -32.80 -6.47 -8.04
CA ALA A 110 -33.23 -6.58 -9.43
C ALA A 110 -33.90 -7.93 -9.72
N HIS A 111 -34.86 -7.89 -10.66
CA HIS A 111 -35.64 -9.06 -11.08
C HIS A 111 -34.75 -10.16 -11.64
N VAL A 112 -35.04 -11.41 -11.25
CA VAL A 112 -34.31 -12.61 -11.67
C VAL A 112 -35.11 -13.34 -12.74
N ALA A 113 -34.46 -13.64 -13.87
CA ALA A 113 -34.99 -14.52 -14.92
C ALA A 113 -34.80 -16.00 -14.59
#